data_AF-A0A643CHR6-F1
#
_entry.id   AF-A0A643CHR6-F1
#
_cell.length_a   1.000
_cell.length_b   1.000
_cell.length_c   1.000
_cell.angle_alpha   90.00
_cell.angle_beta   90.00
_cell.angle_gamma   90.00
#
_symmetry.space_group_name_H-M   'P 1'
#
loop_
_entity.id
_entity.type
_entity.pdbx_description
1 polymer ?
#
loop_
_entity_poly.entity_id
_entity_poly.type
_entity_poly.pdbx_seq_one_letter_code
_entity_poly.pdbx_strand_id
1 'polypeptide(L)'
;MNVLVQNCKIYNDASCDISADGQLLAAFIPSSQRGFPDEGILAVYSLAPHNLGEMLYTKRFGPNAISVSLSPMGRYVMVGLASRRILLHPSTEHMVAQVFRLQQAHGGETSMRDQRCHAHKELGKTPVQTSNDQQAALLEALDY
;
A
#
# COMPACT_ATOMS: atom_id res chain seq x y z
N MET A 1 11.18 -17.75 22.65
CA MET A 1 10.80 -16.42 22.12
C MET A 1 10.58 -16.60 20.63
N ASN A 2 9.39 -16.30 20.11
CA ASN A 2 9.02 -16.55 18.70
C ASN A 2 9.01 -15.21 17.94
N VAL A 3 10.20 -14.71 17.57
CA VAL A 3 10.33 -13.46 16.80
C VAL A 3 10.44 -13.82 15.32
N LEU A 4 9.44 -13.43 14.53
CA LEU A 4 9.42 -13.61 13.09
C LEU A 4 10.07 -12.46 12.33
N VAL A 5 9.81 -11.23 12.78
CA VAL A 5 10.34 -10.01 12.15
C VAL A 5 10.97 -9.15 13.23
N GLN A 6 12.28 -8.94 13.12
CA GLN A 6 13.05 -8.20 14.12
C GLN A 6 12.78 -6.70 14.09
N ASN A 7 12.49 -6.15 12.91
CA ASN A 7 12.26 -4.72 12.71
C ASN A 7 11.07 -4.53 11.76
N CYS A 8 9.96 -3.99 12.27
CA CYS A 8 8.79 -3.67 11.47
C CYS A 8 8.48 -2.18 11.52
N LYS A 9 7.98 -1.66 10.41
CA LYS A 9 7.30 -0.38 10.30
C LYS A 9 5.80 -0.63 10.39
N ILE A 10 5.27 -0.61 11.61
CA ILE A 10 3.83 -0.75 11.86
C ILE A 10 3.23 0.64 12.07
N TYR A 11 2.60 1.17 11.04
CA TYR A 11 1.94 2.48 11.11
C TYR A 11 0.45 2.34 11.47
N ASN A 12 -0.17 1.24 11.06
CA ASN A 12 -1.55 0.86 11.32
C ASN A 12 -1.71 -0.67 11.26
N ASP A 13 -2.88 -1.20 11.56
CA ASP A 13 -3.23 -2.61 11.40
C ASP A 13 -3.13 -3.08 9.94
N ALA A 14 -3.39 -2.21 8.97
CA ALA A 14 -3.25 -2.51 7.54
C ALA A 14 -1.81 -2.58 7.01
N SER A 15 -0.79 -2.34 7.84
CA SER A 15 0.63 -2.33 7.44
C SER A 15 1.31 -3.70 7.55
N CYS A 16 0.58 -4.70 8.04
CA CYS A 16 0.92 -6.11 7.95
C CYS A 16 -0.31 -6.92 7.57
N ASP A 17 -0.10 -8.11 7.00
CA ASP A 17 -1.19 -9.04 6.66
C ASP A 17 -0.70 -10.49 6.74
N ILE A 18 -1.61 -11.41 7.05
CA ILE A 18 -1.35 -12.86 7.07
C ILE A 18 -2.21 -13.50 5.97
N SER A 19 -1.61 -14.34 5.13
CA SER A 19 -2.37 -15.06 4.11
C SER A 19 -3.42 -15.98 4.75
N ALA A 20 -4.55 -16.19 4.07
CA ALA A 20 -5.66 -16.98 4.61
C ALA A 20 -5.30 -18.46 4.88
N ASP A 21 -4.29 -19.00 4.20
CA ASP A 21 -3.72 -20.33 4.46
C ASP A 21 -2.74 -20.36 5.65
N GLY A 22 -2.49 -19.21 6.28
CA GLY A 22 -1.59 -19.05 7.41
C GLY A 22 -0.12 -19.32 7.08
N GLN A 23 0.27 -19.34 5.80
CA GLN A 23 1.63 -19.68 5.38
C GLN A 23 2.54 -18.48 5.18
N LEU A 24 2.01 -17.27 5.06
CA LEU A 24 2.77 -16.05 4.76
C LEU A 24 2.40 -14.91 5.71
N LEU A 25 3.40 -14.13 6.09
CA LEU A 25 3.28 -12.85 6.78
C LEU A 25 3.89 -11.76 5.91
N ALA A 26 3.10 -10.78 5.49
CA ALA A 26 3.58 -9.57 4.84
C ALA A 26 3.72 -8.45 5.88
N ALA A 27 4.82 -7.71 5.83
CA ALA A 27 5.04 -6.53 6.67
C ALA A 27 6.00 -5.54 6.00
N PHE A 28 5.87 -4.26 6.34
CA PHE A 28 6.90 -3.28 5.99
C PHE A 28 8.04 -3.31 7.01
N ILE A 29 9.29 -3.27 6.53
CA ILE A 29 10.50 -3.25 7.34
C ILE A 29 11.35 -2.02 6.98
N PRO A 30 12.19 -1.50 7.89
CA PRO A 30 13.11 -0.43 7.56
C PRO A 30 14.24 -0.93 6.65
N SER A 31 14.71 -0.07 5.74
CA SER A 31 15.91 -0.34 4.96
C SER A 31 17.17 -0.30 5.84
N SER A 32 18.05 -1.28 5.68
CA SER A 32 19.31 -1.40 6.42
C SER A 32 20.38 -0.39 5.99
N GLN A 33 20.13 0.39 4.92
CA GLN A 33 21.09 1.38 4.42
C GLN A 33 21.08 2.63 5.31
N ARG A 34 22.15 2.79 6.10
CA ARG A 34 22.39 4.02 6.87
C ARG A 34 22.46 5.23 5.92
N GLY A 35 21.60 6.22 6.15
CA GLY A 35 21.72 7.55 5.55
C GLY A 35 20.59 7.99 4.63
N PHE A 36 19.68 7.10 4.25
CA PHE A 36 18.45 7.49 3.53
C PHE A 36 17.23 7.30 4.42
N PRO A 37 16.55 8.40 4.82
CA PRO A 37 15.30 8.25 5.52
C PRO A 37 14.30 7.58 4.57
N ASP A 38 13.71 6.51 5.07
CA ASP A 38 12.33 6.17 4.81
C ASP A 38 12.01 5.25 3.61
N GLU A 39 12.94 4.40 3.20
CA GLU A 39 12.58 3.27 2.35
C GLU A 39 11.72 2.27 3.14
N GLY A 40 10.40 2.27 2.87
CA GLY A 40 9.53 1.15 3.19
C GLY A 40 9.85 -0.01 2.26
N ILE A 41 10.41 -1.07 2.82
CA ILE A 41 10.61 -2.35 2.13
C ILE A 41 9.43 -3.23 2.51
N LEU A 42 8.67 -3.70 1.54
CA LEU A 42 7.76 -4.81 1.76
C LEU A 42 8.59 -6.09 1.87
N ALA A 43 8.43 -6.83 2.97
CA ALA A 43 8.95 -8.17 3.13
C ALA A 43 7.81 -9.16 3.36
N VAL A 44 7.89 -10.33 2.73
CA VAL A 44 6.97 -11.45 2.93
C VAL A 44 7.75 -12.61 3.52
N TYR A 45 7.38 -13.00 4.73
CA TYR A 45 8.00 -14.05 5.52
C TYR A 45 7.20 -15.34 5.47
N SER A 46 7.87 -16.48 5.58
CA SER A 46 7.21 -17.77 5.77
C SER A 46 6.70 -17.93 7.20
N LEU A 47 5.48 -18.43 7.31
CA LEU A 47 4.88 -18.96 8.53
C LEU A 47 4.83 -20.50 8.53
N ALA A 48 5.30 -21.14 7.46
CA ALA A 48 5.29 -22.59 7.37
C ALA A 48 6.29 -23.21 8.36
N PRO A 49 5.98 -24.37 8.99
CA PRO A 49 6.83 -24.94 10.04
C PRO A 49 8.26 -25.25 9.62
N HIS A 50 8.48 -25.59 8.34
CA HIS A 50 9.78 -26.05 7.84
C HIS A 50 10.77 -24.92 7.55
N ASN A 51 10.30 -23.67 7.46
CA ASN A 51 11.13 -22.50 7.15
C ASN A 51 10.60 -21.23 7.81
N LEU A 52 10.03 -21.37 9.02
CA LEU A 52 9.41 -20.31 9.78
C LEU A 52 10.36 -19.10 9.95
N GLY A 53 9.89 -17.92 9.54
CA GLY A 53 10.65 -16.67 9.66
C GLY A 53 11.63 -16.40 8.52
N GLU A 54 11.75 -17.28 7.52
CA GLU A 54 12.52 -16.97 6.31
C GLU A 54 11.84 -15.86 5.50
N MET A 55 12.61 -14.86 5.08
CA MET A 55 12.13 -13.81 4.17
C MET A 55 12.14 -14.33 2.73
N LEU A 56 10.96 -14.64 2.21
CA LEU A 56 10.78 -15.25 0.89
C LEU A 56 10.75 -14.21 -0.23
N TYR A 57 10.14 -13.06 0.00
CA TYR A 57 9.96 -12.03 -1.03
C TYR A 57 10.25 -10.64 -0.48
N THR A 58 10.79 -9.75 -1.31
CA THR A 58 11.06 -8.36 -0.95
C THR A 58 10.85 -7.40 -2.11
N LYS A 59 10.40 -6.19 -1.80
CA LYS A 59 10.24 -5.10 -2.79
C LYS A 59 10.32 -3.73 -2.14
N ARG A 60 11.09 -2.81 -2.73
CA ARG A 60 11.16 -1.40 -2.30
C ARG A 60 10.01 -0.56 -2.85
N PHE A 61 9.41 0.24 -1.96
CA PHE A 61 8.37 1.22 -2.32
C PHE A 61 8.69 2.66 -1.88
N GLY A 62 9.73 2.86 -1.06
CA GLY A 62 10.01 4.17 -0.49
C GLY A 62 9.03 4.52 0.65
N PRO A 63 8.91 5.80 1.03
CA PRO A 63 8.08 6.22 2.17
C PRO A 63 6.57 6.16 1.91
N ASN A 64 6.16 5.93 0.66
CA ASN A 64 4.76 6.08 0.27
C ASN A 64 3.94 4.81 0.54
N ALA A 65 4.56 3.65 0.82
CA ALA A 65 3.79 2.44 1.10
C ALA A 65 3.19 2.51 2.51
N ILE A 66 1.87 2.36 2.59
CA ILE A 66 1.10 2.55 3.83
C ILE A 66 0.25 1.35 4.23
N SER A 67 -0.08 0.48 3.29
CA SER A 67 -0.88 -0.71 3.55
C SER A 67 -0.48 -1.86 2.65
N VAL A 68 -0.73 -3.08 3.11
CA VAL A 68 -0.46 -4.31 2.39
C VAL A 68 -1.62 -5.27 2.55
N SER A 69 -1.91 -6.05 1.51
CA SER A 69 -2.83 -7.18 1.60
C SER A 69 -2.36 -8.34 0.73
N LEU A 70 -2.38 -9.55 1.28
CA LEU A 70 -2.10 -10.80 0.60
C LEU A 70 -3.40 -11.35 0.02
N SER A 71 -3.33 -11.84 -1.23
CA SER A 71 -4.44 -12.60 -1.80
C SER A 71 -4.72 -13.86 -0.97
N PRO A 72 -5.97 -14.37 -0.91
CA PRO A 72 -6.32 -15.55 -0.11
C PRO A 72 -5.47 -16.79 -0.38
N MET A 73 -4.94 -16.96 -1.60
CA MET A 73 -4.10 -18.10 -1.97
C MET A 73 -2.59 -17.79 -1.95
N GLY A 74 -2.17 -16.67 -1.35
CA GLY A 74 -0.76 -16.30 -1.21
C GLY A 74 0.01 -16.11 -2.53
N ARG A 75 -0.68 -15.86 -3.65
CA ARG A 75 -0.04 -15.70 -4.98
C ARG A 75 0.22 -14.25 -5.37
N TYR A 76 -0.50 -13.32 -4.75
CA TYR A 76 -0.39 -11.90 -5.01
C TYR A 76 -0.30 -11.13 -3.71
N VAL A 77 0.34 -9.97 -3.79
CA VAL A 77 0.37 -8.95 -2.74
C VAL A 77 -0.02 -7.60 -3.35
N MET A 78 -0.94 -6.91 -2.72
CA MET A 78 -1.31 -5.54 -3.05
C MET A 78 -0.65 -4.60 -2.06
N VAL A 79 -0.09 -3.50 -2.56
CA VAL A 79 0.51 -2.44 -1.74
C VAL A 79 -0.23 -1.14 -2.01
N GLY A 80 -0.84 -0.58 -0.96
CA GLY A 80 -1.46 0.73 -0.99
C GLY A 80 -0.43 1.84 -0.78
N LEU A 81 -0.53 2.87 -1.61
CA LEU A 81 0.39 4.00 -1.66
C LEU A 81 -0.31 5.29 -1.21
N ALA A 82 0.37 6.07 -0.36
CA ALA A 82 -0.02 7.43 -0.04
C ALA A 82 0.09 8.31 -1.30
N SER A 83 -1.02 8.97 -1.65
CA SER A 83 -1.05 9.91 -2.77
C SER A 83 -0.23 11.16 -2.43
N ARG A 84 0.82 11.44 -3.21
CA ARG A 84 1.57 12.71 -3.09
C ARG A 84 0.76 13.85 -3.70
N ARG A 85 0.30 14.80 -2.87
CA ARG A 85 -0.23 16.08 -3.35
C ARG A 85 0.94 16.99 -3.73
N ILE A 86 1.54 16.81 -4.90
CA ILE A 86 2.50 17.80 -5.43
C ILE A 86 1.71 18.75 -6.33
N LEU A 87 1.55 19.99 -5.88
CA LEU A 87 0.78 21.07 -6.51
C LEU A 87 1.35 21.59 -7.85
N LEU A 88 2.34 20.93 -8.47
CA LEU A 88 3.14 21.55 -9.54
C LEU A 88 3.19 20.80 -10.87
N HIS A 89 2.78 19.54 -10.98
CA HIS A 89 2.85 18.79 -12.26
C HIS A 89 1.66 17.83 -12.44
N PRO A 90 0.79 18.01 -13.45
CA PRO A 90 -0.42 17.20 -13.65
C PRO A 90 -0.18 15.74 -14.12
N SER A 91 1.05 15.25 -14.23
CA SER A 91 1.35 14.13 -15.15
C SER A 91 2.06 12.91 -14.55
N THR A 92 1.77 12.54 -13.31
CA THR A 92 1.86 11.12 -12.93
C THR A 92 0.53 10.73 -12.35
N GLU A 93 -0.18 9.88 -13.09
CA GLU A 93 -1.45 9.31 -12.70
C GLU A 93 -1.42 8.97 -11.21
N HIS A 94 -2.44 9.39 -10.46
CA HIS A 94 -2.51 9.28 -9.01
C HIS A 94 -2.60 7.80 -8.57
N MET A 95 -1.53 7.05 -8.75
CA MET A 95 -1.44 5.64 -8.40
C MET A 95 -1.56 5.53 -6.88
N VAL A 96 -2.57 4.80 -6.45
CA VAL A 96 -2.89 4.58 -5.03
C VAL A 96 -2.68 3.13 -4.62
N ALA A 97 -2.49 2.21 -5.57
CA ALA A 97 -2.07 0.85 -5.28
C ALA A 97 -1.35 0.18 -6.45
N GLN A 98 -0.51 -0.79 -6.11
CA GLN A 98 0.14 -1.71 -7.04
C GLN A 98 -0.12 -3.15 -6.62
N VAL A 99 -0.26 -4.07 -7.57
CA VAL A 99 -0.45 -5.49 -7.31
C VAL A 99 0.74 -6.25 -7.88
N PHE A 100 1.36 -7.09 -7.07
CA PHE A 100 2.49 -7.92 -7.46
C PHE A 100 2.12 -9.38 -7.38
N ARG A 101 2.56 -10.17 -8.37
CA ARG A 101 2.58 -11.63 -8.29
C ARG A 101 3.85 -12.08 -7.58
N LEU A 102 3.71 -12.92 -6.56
CA LEU A 102 4.83 -13.62 -5.93
C LEU A 102 5.31 -14.72 -6.90
N GLN A 103 6.54 -14.60 -7.40
CA GLN A 103 7.03 -15.42 -8.51
C GLN A 103 8.18 -16.33 -8.12
N GLN A 104 9.26 -15.78 -7.55
CA GLN A 104 10.47 -16.53 -7.21
C GLN A 104 10.89 -16.20 -5.79
N ALA A 105 10.63 -17.12 -4.85
CA ALA A 105 11.12 -16.97 -3.49
C ALA A 105 12.65 -16.82 -3.50
N HIS A 106 13.18 -16.00 -2.60
CA HIS A 106 14.60 -15.64 -2.48
C HIS A 106 15.19 -14.87 -3.68
N GLY A 107 14.35 -14.38 -4.61
CA GLY A 107 14.80 -13.56 -5.74
C GLY A 107 15.20 -12.11 -5.40
N GLY A 108 15.18 -11.70 -4.13
CA GLY A 108 15.41 -10.30 -3.76
C GLY A 108 14.38 -9.36 -4.40
N GLU A 109 14.81 -8.22 -4.95
CA GLU A 109 13.92 -7.22 -5.59
C GLU A 109 13.18 -7.74 -6.85
N THR A 110 13.64 -8.85 -7.43
CA THR A 110 13.01 -9.51 -8.60
C THR A 110 12.10 -10.68 -8.20
N SER A 111 11.98 -10.97 -6.90
CA SER A 111 11.13 -12.04 -6.37
C SER A 111 9.63 -11.83 -6.67
N MET A 112 9.25 -10.59 -6.99
CA MET A 112 7.90 -10.16 -7.28
C MET A 112 7.80 -9.52 -8.67
N ARG A 113 6.73 -9.85 -9.40
CA ARG A 113 6.43 -9.28 -10.72
C ARG A 113 5.21 -8.39 -10.66
N ASP A 114 5.38 -7.14 -11.08
CA ASP A 114 4.28 -6.17 -11.18
C ASP A 114 3.19 -6.67 -12.14
N GLN A 115 1.94 -6.64 -11.69
CA GLN A 115 0.76 -6.89 -12.50
C GLN A 115 0.22 -5.55 -12.94
N ARG A 116 -0.13 -5.43 -14.24
CA ARG A 116 -0.61 -4.18 -14.86
C ARG A 116 -1.90 -3.59 -14.25
N CYS A 117 -2.44 -4.20 -13.21
CA CYS A 117 -3.59 -3.70 -12.46
C CYS A 117 -3.12 -2.62 -11.49
N HIS A 118 -3.04 -1.38 -11.96
CA HIS A 118 -2.80 -0.21 -11.12
C HIS A 118 -4.14 0.43 -10.75
N ALA A 119 -4.32 0.72 -9.47
CA ALA A 119 -5.46 1.51 -9.02
C ALA A 119 -5.08 2.98 -9.01
N HIS A 120 -5.91 3.80 -9.62
CA HIS A 120 -5.76 5.25 -9.66
C HIS A 120 -6.87 5.91 -8.85
N LYS A 121 -6.55 7.03 -8.19
CA LYS A 121 -7.55 7.85 -7.55
C LYS A 121 -8.44 8.49 -8.62
N GLU A 122 -9.75 8.27 -8.56
CA GLU A 122 -10.69 9.08 -9.33
C GLU A 122 -10.57 10.54 -8.87
N LEU A 123 -10.15 11.43 -9.78
CA LEU A 123 -10.26 12.86 -9.55
C LEU A 123 -11.76 13.16 -9.62
N GLY A 124 -12.35 13.54 -8.49
CA GLY A 124 -13.80 13.68 -8.38
C GLY A 124 -14.40 14.47 -9.54
N LYS A 125 -15.60 14.03 -9.98
CA LYS A 125 -16.55 14.88 -10.69
C LYS A 125 -16.49 16.26 -10.04
N THR A 126 -16.37 17.31 -10.85
CA THR A 126 -16.48 18.69 -10.41
C THR A 126 -17.62 18.79 -9.39
N PRO A 127 -17.45 19.49 -8.25
CA PRO A 127 -18.61 19.85 -7.44
C PRO A 127 -19.61 20.47 -8.42
N VAL A 128 -20.84 19.95 -8.47
CA VAL A 128 -21.91 20.64 -9.18
C VAL A 128 -21.89 22.05 -8.61
N GLN A 129 -21.52 23.03 -9.43
CA GLN A 129 -21.70 24.42 -9.10
C GLN A 129 -23.21 24.57 -8.94
N THR A 130 -23.70 24.52 -7.71
CA THR A 130 -25.01 25.08 -7.40
C THR A 130 -24.93 26.52 -7.88
N SER A 131 -25.68 26.85 -8.93
CA SER A 131 -25.73 28.22 -9.44
C SER A 131 -26.10 29.15 -8.29
N ASN A 132 -25.61 30.39 -8.32
CA ASN A 132 -25.88 31.40 -7.30
C ASN A 132 -27.40 31.56 -7.02
N ASP A 133 -28.26 31.16 -7.95
CA ASP A 133 -29.72 31.15 -7.81
C ASP A 133 -30.23 30.22 -6.70
N GLN A 134 -29.55 29.09 -6.45
CA GLN A 134 -29.94 28.16 -5.37
C GLN A 134 -29.51 28.62 -3.97
N GLN A 135 -28.52 29.52 -3.88
CA GLN A 135 -28.06 30.09 -2.61
C GLN A 135 -28.98 31.23 -2.13
N ALA A 136 -29.61 31.96 -3.06
CA ALA A 136 -30.61 32.98 -2.74
C ALA A 136 -31.91 32.37 -2.18
N ALA A 137 -32.36 31.24 -2.74
CA ALA A 137 -33.58 30.55 -2.28
C ALA A 137 -33.46 29.96 -0.86
N LEU A 138 -32.24 29.71 -0.39
CA LEU A 138 -31.99 29.18 0.97
C LEU A 138 -31.94 30.27 2.03
N LEU A 139 -31.68 31.52 1.64
CA LEU A 139 -31.70 32.68 2.55
C LEU A 139 -33.12 33.26 2.71
N GLU A 140 -33.97 33.21 1.69
CA GLU A 140 -35.40 33.59 1.83
C GLU A 140 -36.20 32.59 2.70
N ALA A 141 -35.71 31.36 2.87
CA ALA A 141 -36.37 30.34 3.70
C ALA A 141 -36.04 30.44 5.20
N LEU A 142 -35.18 31.39 5.61
CA LEU A 142 -34.72 31.55 7.00
C LEU A 142 -35.15 32.87 7.66
N ASP A 143 -35.91 33.74 6.96
CA ASP A 143 -36.51 34.95 7.55
C ASP A 143 -37.96 34.71 8.04
N TYR A 144 -38.11 33.76 8.98
CA TYR A 144 -39.22 33.69 9.94
C TYR A 144 -38.68 33.54 11.35
#